data_AF-A0A0B2BIQ9-F1
#
_entry.id   AF-A0A0B2BIQ9-F1
#
_cell.length_a   1.000
_cell.length_b   1.000
_cell.length_c   1.000
_cell.angle_alpha   90.00
_cell.angle_beta   90.00
_cell.angle_gamma   90.00
#
_symmetry.space_group_name_H-M   'P 1'
#
loop_
_entity.id
_entity.type
_entity.pdbx_description
1 polymer ?
#
loop_
_entity_poly.entity_id
_entity_poly.type
_entity_poly.pdbx_seq_one_letter_code
_entity_poly.pdbx_strand_id
1 'polypeptide(L)' 'MTLRLSDEDMQRLRARAEAEGTSMQDVAQRAIAQFLDGATRASLIEAALADTLERYPETLRRLGE' A
#
# COMPACT_ATOMS: atom_id res chain seq x y z
N MET A 1 14.95 -5.45 12.78
CA MET A 1 13.64 -6.05 12.42
C MET A 1 13.91 -7.47 11.96
N THR A 2 13.15 -8.46 12.46
CA THR A 2 13.35 -9.87 12.09
C THR A 2 12.06 -10.40 11.46
N LEU A 3 12.08 -10.65 10.15
CA LEU A 3 10.97 -11.23 9.40
C LEU A 3 11.28 -12.69 9.09
N ARG A 4 10.28 -13.56 9.20
CA ARG A 4 10.36 -14.92 8.66
C ARG A 4 9.86 -14.87 7.23
N LEU A 5 10.75 -15.12 6.28
CA LEU A 5 10.49 -15.08 4.85
C LEU A 5 10.70 -16.48 4.27
N SER A 6 10.00 -16.76 3.17
CA SER A 6 10.30 -17.94 2.36
C SER A 6 11.67 -17.77 1.67
N ASP A 7 12.29 -18.88 1.27
CA ASP A 7 13.54 -18.83 0.51
C ASP A 7 13.38 -18.07 -0.82
N GLU A 8 12.20 -18.17 -1.44
CA GLU A 8 11.86 -17.44 -2.66
C GLU A 8 11.84 -15.92 -2.41
N ASP A 9 11.16 -15.47 -1.36
CA ASP A 9 11.08 -14.04 -1.03
C ASP A 9 12.45 -13.47 -0.67
N MET A 10 13.29 -14.25 0.04
CA MET A 10 14.67 -13.86 0.32
C MET A 10 15.48 -13.69 -0.96
N GLN A 11 15.36 -14.60 -1.94
CA GLN A 11 16.05 -14.49 -3.22
C GLN A 11 15.58 -13.26 -4.02
N ARG A 12 14.27 -12.98 -4.03
CA ARG A 12 13.72 -11.80 -4.70
C ARG A 12 14.23 -10.50 -4.10
N LEU A 13 14.26 -10.41 -2.76
CA LEU A 13 14.82 -9.25 -2.06
C LEU A 13 16.32 -9.10 -2.32
N ARG A 14 17.08 -10.21 -2.36
CA ARG A 14 18.51 -10.19 -2.68
C ARG A 14 18.78 -9.68 -4.09
N ALA A 15 18.13 -10.26 -5.10
CA ALA A 15 18.29 -9.84 -6.49
C ALA A 15 17.94 -8.36 -6.67
N ARG A 16 16.90 -7.88 -5.97
CA ARG A 16 16.51 -6.47 -6.00
C ARG A 16 17.54 -5.56 -5.33
N ALA A 17 18.07 -5.97 -4.19
CA ALA A 17 19.10 -5.21 -3.47
C ALA A 17 20.40 -5.10 -4.27
N GLU A 18 20.82 -6.18 -4.94
CA GLU A 18 21.97 -6.20 -5.84
C GLU A 18 21.76 -5.26 -7.04
N ALA A 19 20.58 -5.31 -7.67
CA ALA A 19 20.25 -4.42 -8.78
C ALA A 19 20.22 -2.94 -8.39
N GLU A 20 19.83 -2.62 -7.15
CA GLU A 20 19.76 -1.24 -6.63
C GLU A 20 21.05 -0.80 -5.91
N GLY A 21 22.05 -1.68 -5.75
CA GLY A 21 23.29 -1.37 -5.02
C GLY A 21 23.05 -1.02 -3.54
N THR A 22 22.04 -1.61 -2.92
CA THR A 22 21.61 -1.30 -1.55
C THR A 22 21.53 -2.56 -0.68
N SER A 23 21.20 -2.42 0.60
CA SER A 23 21.05 -3.57 1.49
C SER A 23 19.68 -4.24 1.29
N MET A 24 19.62 -5.56 1.45
CA MET A 24 18.34 -6.29 1.47
C MET A 24 17.37 -5.73 2.52
N GLN A 25 17.91 -5.25 3.65
CA GLN A 25 17.10 -4.68 4.72
C GLN A 25 16.47 -3.35 4.32
N ASP A 26 17.16 -2.51 3.54
CA ASP A 26 16.62 -1.25 3.02
C ASP A 26 15.52 -1.48 1.99
N VAL A 27 15.71 -2.45 1.09
CA VAL A 27 14.65 -2.87 0.14
C VAL A 27 13.42 -3.33 0.89
N ALA A 28 13.59 -4.18 1.90
CA ALA A 28 12.47 -4.68 2.71
C ALA A 28 11.75 -3.55 3.46
N GLN A 29 12.49 -2.62 4.07
CA GLN A 29 11.90 -1.48 4.78
C GLN A 29 11.11 -0.57 3.83
N ARG A 30 11.66 -0.27 2.65
CA ARG A 30 10.98 0.54 1.63
C ARG A 30 9.71 -0.15 1.12
N ALA A 31 9.77 -1.46 0.88
CA ALA A 31 8.60 -2.22 0.43
C ALA A 31 7.48 -2.21 1.49
N ILE A 32 7.82 -2.35 2.77
CA ILE A 32 6.85 -2.29 3.87
C ILE A 32 6.25 -0.88 3.97
N ALA A 33 7.08 0.17 3.94
CA ALA A 33 6.61 1.55 3.97
C ALA A 33 5.64 1.83 2.81
N GLN A 34 6.01 1.44 1.59
CA GLN A 34 5.17 1.61 0.41
C GLN A 34 3.84 0.85 0.52
N PHE A 35 3.85 -0.37 1.07
CA PHE A 35 2.63 -1.14 1.30
C PHE A 35 1.70 -0.45 2.31
N LEU A 36 2.25 0.04 3.43
CA LEU A 36 1.49 0.73 4.47
C LEU A 36 0.97 2.09 4.00
N ASP A 37 1.76 2.84 3.25
CA ASP A 37 1.35 4.13 2.68
C ASP A 37 0.24 3.95 1.63
N GLY A 38 0.35 2.91 0.79
CA GLY A 38 -0.69 2.54 -0.18
C GLY A 38 -2.01 2.19 0.49
N ALA A 39 -1.96 1.40 1.57
CA ALA A 39 -3.13 1.06 2.39
C ALA A 39 -3.74 2.31 3.05
N THR A 40 -2.90 3.24 3.48
CA THR A 40 -3.35 4.51 4.08
C THR A 40 -4.09 5.37 3.06
N ARG A 41 -3.59 5.50 1.82
CA ARG A 41 -4.27 6.26 0.78
C ARG A 41 -5.62 5.64 0.40
N ALA A 42 -5.69 4.32 0.24
CA ALA A 42 -6.94 3.62 -0.03
C ALA A 42 -7.95 3.83 1.12
N SER A 43 -7.49 3.69 2.37
CA SER A 43 -8.32 3.92 3.55
C SER A 43 -8.82 5.36 3.68
N LEU A 44 -7.99 6.35 3.36
CA LEU A 44 -8.40 7.77 3.34
C LEU A 44 -9.46 8.04 2.25
N ILE A 45 -9.33 7.42 1.08
CA ILE A 45 -10.32 7.52 0.01
C ILE A 45 -11.63 6.87 0.44
N GLU A 46 -11.59 5.68 1.05
CA GLU A 46 -12.78 5.00 1.57
C GLU A 46 -13.47 5.83 2.66
N ALA A 47 -12.70 6.41 3.59
CA ALA A 47 -13.24 7.26 4.64
C ALA A 47 -13.89 8.53 4.07
N ALA A 48 -13.24 9.19 3.11
CA ALA A 48 -13.81 10.37 2.45
C ALA A 48 -15.05 10.03 1.62
N LEU A 49 -15.06 8.86 0.96
CA LEU A 49 -16.22 8.38 0.21
C LEU A 49 -17.39 8.09 1.14
N ALA A 50 -17.15 7.45 2.30
CA ALA A 50 -18.18 7.20 3.31
C ALA A 50 -18.82 8.50 3.82
N ASP A 51 -18.01 9.51 4.17
CA ASP A 51 -18.51 10.84 4.58
C ASP A 51 -19.34 11.52 3.47
N THR A 52 -18.88 11.41 2.21
CA THR A 52 -19.57 12.02 1.07
C THR A 52 -20.90 11.33 0.76
N LEU A 53 -20.95 10.00 0.86
CA LEU A 53 -22.18 9.21 0.71
C LEU A 53 -23.23 9.57 1.77
N GLU A 54 -22.79 9.81 3.00
CA GLU A 54 -23.68 10.25 4.08
C GLU A 54 -24.18 11.68 3.87
N ARG A 55 -23.31 12.61 3.44
CA ARG A 55 -23.66 14.02 3.28
C ARG A 55 -24.52 14.32 2.05
N TYR A 56 -24.35 13.58 0.96
CA TYR A 56 -24.97 13.90 -0.33
C TYR A 56 -25.67 12.72 -1.02
N PRO A 57 -26.50 11.93 -0.32
CA PRO A 57 -27.08 10.70 -0.88
C PRO A 57 -27.95 10.97 -2.11
N GLU A 58 -28.80 12.00 -2.05
CA GLU A 58 -29.73 12.34 -3.13
C GLU A 58 -29.04 12.96 -4.35
N THR A 59 -27.93 13.66 -4.14
CA THR A 59 -27.16 14.27 -5.24
C THR A 59 -26.38 13.20 -6.00
N LEU A 60 -25.80 12.24 -5.29
CA LEU A 60 -25.11 11.11 -5.90
C LEU A 60 -26.07 10.17 -6.63
N ARG A 61 -27.28 9.94 -6.07
CA ARG A 61 -28.33 9.16 -6.74
C ARG A 61 -28.71 9.74 -8.10
N ARG A 62 -28.88 11.07 -8.18
CA ARG A 62 -29.19 11.78 -9.42
C ARG A 62 -28.04 11.86 -10.42
N LEU A 63 -26.79 11.69 -9.96
CA LEU A 63 -25.62 11.64 -10.84
C LEU A 63 -25.50 10.29 -11.57
N GLY A 64 -26.05 9.22 -10.98
CA GLY A 64 -26.06 7.88 -11.56
C GLY A 64 -27.30 7.55 -12.40
N GLU A 65 -28.29 8.44 -12.43
CA GLU A 65 -29.44 8.42 -13.35
C GLU A 65 -29.07 9.02 -14.71
#